data_AF-A0A2D9RF14-F1
#
_entry.id   AF-A0A2D9RF14-F1
#
_cell.length_a   1.000
_cell.length_b   1.000
_cell.length_c   1.000
_cell.angle_alpha   90.00
_cell.angle_beta   90.00
_cell.angle_gamma   90.00
#
_symmetry.space_group_name_H-M   'P 1'
#
loop_
_entity.id
_entity.type
_entity.pdbx_description
1 polymer ?
#
loop_
_entity_poly.entity_id
_entity_poly.type
_entity_poly.pdbx_seq_one_letter_code
_entity_poly.pdbx_strand_id
1 'polypeptide(L)'
;MASERLVEGRSVLAKSRSHSRGVSVAAVSSDTMAVGIDVEWMSPDRRWLDIISMFAPSAPDRSPDMVMLAKAWTFIEAFYKAEQAYPVEADVMEILHADLPEGTPITLLSGASVQFTMLAGGFPMAVYWTAEGKGAQISYVFAEPADIEAV
;
A
#
# COMPACT_ATOMS: atom_id res chain seq x y z
N MET A 1 -0.15 12.22 22.23
CA MET A 1 1.29 12.29 22.00
C MET A 1 1.89 10.93 22.29
N ALA A 2 2.24 10.17 21.25
CA ALA A 2 2.83 8.84 21.40
C ALA A 2 4.34 8.99 21.66
N SER A 3 4.83 8.35 22.71
CA SER A 3 6.24 8.33 23.10
C SER A 3 7.05 7.48 22.11
N GLU A 4 8.00 8.10 21.43
CA GLU A 4 9.00 7.42 20.61
C GLU A 4 10.00 6.70 21.52
N ARG A 5 10.00 5.36 21.50
CA ARG A 5 11.15 4.59 21.94
C ARG A 5 12.16 4.57 20.79
N LEU A 6 13.25 5.30 20.98
CA LEU A 6 14.45 5.23 20.15
C LEU A 6 15.07 3.84 20.33
N VAL A 7 15.01 3.01 19.29
CA VAL A 7 15.95 1.88 19.14
C VAL A 7 17.26 2.52 18.68
N GLU A 8 18.35 2.28 19.41
CA GLU A 8 19.61 3.03 19.34
C GLU A 8 20.07 3.34 17.90
N GLY A 9 20.22 4.64 17.61
CA GLY A 9 21.00 5.15 16.47
C GLY A 9 20.28 5.35 15.13
N ARG A 10 19.02 4.92 14.97
CA ARG A 10 18.23 5.20 13.75
C ARG A 10 16.91 5.84 14.13
N SER A 11 16.73 7.12 13.81
CA SER A 11 15.43 7.79 13.93
C SER A 11 14.46 7.14 12.94
N VAL A 12 13.61 6.25 13.44
CA VAL A 12 12.48 5.75 12.67
C VAL A 12 11.46 6.88 12.55
N LEU A 13 11.42 7.55 11.40
CA LEU A 13 10.69 8.81 11.24
C LEU A 13 9.29 8.63 10.63
N ALA A 14 9.05 7.60 9.83
CA ALA A 14 7.73 7.30 9.28
C ALA A 14 7.32 5.85 9.55
N LYS A 15 6.10 5.67 10.07
CA LYS A 15 5.49 4.38 10.41
C LYS A 15 4.09 4.33 9.81
N SER A 16 3.79 3.29 9.05
CA SER A 16 2.44 3.02 8.55
C SER A 16 2.03 1.60 8.92
N ARG A 17 0.74 1.40 9.19
CA ARG A 17 0.18 0.11 9.64
C ARG A 17 -1.15 -0.14 8.95
N SER A 18 -1.43 -1.41 8.68
CA SER A 18 -2.75 -1.84 8.21
C SER A 18 -3.10 -3.22 8.75
N HIS A 19 -4.40 -3.53 8.74
CA HIS A 19 -4.88 -4.88 9.00
C HIS A 19 -6.16 -5.16 8.21
N SER A 20 -6.31 -6.39 7.73
CA SER A 20 -7.57 -6.88 7.16
C SER A 20 -7.72 -8.36 7.48
N ARG A 21 -8.86 -8.73 8.08
CA ARG A 21 -9.28 -10.11 8.41
C ARG A 21 -8.18 -11.02 8.98
N GLY A 22 -7.47 -10.55 10.00
CA GLY A 22 -6.44 -11.32 10.70
C GLY A 22 -5.03 -11.20 10.09
N VAL A 23 -4.89 -10.59 8.92
CA VAL A 23 -3.59 -10.16 8.39
C VAL A 23 -3.27 -8.78 8.93
N SER A 24 -2.07 -8.59 9.46
CA SER A 24 -1.55 -7.29 9.90
C SER A 24 -0.22 -7.01 9.24
N VAL A 25 -0.03 -5.78 8.78
CA VAL A 25 1.19 -5.34 8.10
C VAL A 25 1.66 -4.01 8.66
N ALA A 26 2.96 -3.79 8.62
CA ALA A 26 3.58 -2.53 9.02
C ALA A 26 4.73 -2.19 8.06
N ALA A 27 4.87 -0.91 7.76
CA ALA A 27 5.99 -0.37 7.01
C ALA A 27 6.69 0.68 7.85
N VAL A 28 8.01 0.69 7.73
CA VAL A 28 8.90 1.57 8.48
C VAL A 28 9.92 2.14 7.53
N SER A 29 10.08 3.47 7.56
CA SER A 29 11.17 4.16 6.84
C SER A 29 12.33 4.43 7.80
N SER A 30 13.56 4.24 7.33
CA SER A 30 14.77 4.63 8.04
C SER A 30 15.13 6.11 7.88
N ASP A 31 14.35 6.85 7.09
CA ASP A 31 14.59 8.25 6.74
C ASP A 31 13.27 9.08 6.84
N THR A 32 13.33 10.37 6.52
CA THR A 32 12.19 11.30 6.51
C THR A 32 11.14 11.02 5.43
N MET A 33 11.41 10.06 4.53
CA MET A 33 10.50 9.66 3.47
C MET A 33 9.16 9.19 4.04
N ALA A 34 8.06 9.78 3.56
CA ALA A 34 6.72 9.32 3.88
C ALA A 34 6.51 7.91 3.30
N VAL A 35 5.97 7.02 4.12
CA VAL A 35 5.70 5.63 3.75
C VAL A 35 4.27 5.28 4.12
N GLY A 36 3.60 4.57 3.22
CA GLY A 36 2.24 4.09 3.37
C GLY A 36 2.20 2.59 3.17
N ILE A 37 1.44 1.87 4.00
CA ILE A 37 1.15 0.46 3.76
C ILE A 37 -0.32 0.18 3.94
N ASP A 38 -0.86 -0.62 3.03
CA ASP A 38 -2.19 -1.17 3.18
C ASP A 38 -2.24 -2.65 2.77
N VAL A 39 -3.17 -3.38 3.38
CA VAL A 39 -3.49 -4.76 3.04
C VAL A 39 -5.00 -4.89 3.11
N GLU A 40 -5.59 -5.53 2.10
CA GLU A 40 -7.03 -5.65 2.02
C GLU A 40 -7.44 -7.05 1.55
N TRP A 41 -8.50 -7.60 2.13
CA TRP A 41 -9.06 -8.87 1.65
C TRP A 41 -9.90 -8.63 0.38
N MET A 42 -9.64 -9.40 -0.68
CA MET A 42 -10.43 -9.38 -1.91
C MET A 42 -11.82 -10.04 -1.72
N SER A 43 -12.69 -9.36 -0.99
CA SER A 43 -14.07 -9.78 -0.78
C SER A 43 -14.81 -9.86 -2.12
N PRO A 44 -15.34 -11.03 -2.52
CA PRO A 44 -16.11 -11.17 -3.77
C PRO A 44 -17.42 -10.36 -3.72
N ASP A 45 -17.96 -10.14 -2.53
CA ASP A 45 -19.22 -9.41 -2.33
C ASP A 45 -19.03 -7.88 -2.25
N ARG A 46 -17.79 -7.38 -2.29
CA ARG A 46 -17.53 -5.95 -2.19
C ARG A 46 -17.76 -5.30 -3.55
N ARG A 47 -18.48 -4.18 -3.52
CA ARG A 47 -18.77 -3.34 -4.68
C ARG A 47 -17.54 -2.53 -5.12
N TRP A 48 -16.49 -3.24 -5.55
CA TRP A 48 -15.18 -2.67 -5.86
C TRP A 48 -15.23 -1.58 -6.92
N LEU A 49 -15.99 -1.81 -7.99
CA LEU A 49 -16.11 -0.85 -9.08
C LEU A 49 -16.72 0.47 -8.57
N ASP A 50 -17.81 0.41 -7.80
CA ASP A 50 -18.42 1.61 -7.23
C ASP A 50 -17.47 2.38 -6.32
N ILE A 51 -16.62 1.68 -5.57
CA ILE A 51 -15.60 2.32 -4.73
C ILE A 51 -14.58 3.04 -5.59
N ILE A 52 -14.01 2.35 -6.57
CA ILE A 52 -12.95 2.90 -7.42
C ILE A 52 -13.47 4.04 -8.31
N SER A 53 -14.71 3.99 -8.77
CA SER A 53 -15.34 5.07 -9.55
C SER A 53 -15.44 6.40 -8.80
N MET A 54 -15.36 6.41 -7.46
CA MET A 54 -15.27 7.66 -6.69
C MET A 54 -13.91 8.36 -6.84
N PHE A 55 -12.86 7.62 -7.18
CA PHE A 55 -11.48 8.12 -7.30
C PHE A 55 -10.99 8.18 -8.75
N ALA A 56 -11.58 7.37 -9.63
CA ALA A 56 -11.29 7.33 -11.05
C ALA A 56 -12.59 7.29 -11.88
N PRO A 57 -13.37 8.40 -11.89
CA PRO A 57 -14.64 8.47 -12.61
C PRO A 57 -14.49 8.32 -14.13
N SER A 58 -13.30 8.58 -14.69
CA SER A 58 -12.98 8.40 -16.10
C SER A 58 -12.49 6.98 -16.44
N ALA A 59 -12.44 6.07 -15.46
CA ALA A 59 -12.07 4.69 -15.70
C ALA A 59 -13.05 4.07 -16.73
N PRO A 60 -12.55 3.45 -17.81
CA PRO A 60 -13.40 2.91 -18.84
C PRO A 60 -14.29 1.79 -18.27
N ASP A 61 -15.53 1.69 -18.78
CA ASP A 61 -16.58 0.76 -18.35
C ASP A 61 -16.27 -0.74 -18.62
N ARG A 62 -15.00 -1.06 -18.87
CA ARG A 62 -14.53 -2.44 -19.02
C ARG A 62 -14.56 -3.03 -17.63
N SER A 63 -15.34 -4.09 -17.39
CA SER A 63 -15.38 -4.80 -16.10
C SER A 63 -13.96 -5.18 -15.68
N PRO A 64 -13.31 -4.42 -14.78
CA PRO A 64 -11.92 -4.67 -14.46
C PRO A 64 -11.86 -5.95 -13.63
N ASP A 65 -10.75 -6.69 -13.74
CA ASP A 65 -10.53 -7.83 -12.86
C ASP A 65 -10.63 -7.37 -11.40
N MET A 66 -11.31 -8.15 -10.55
CA MET A 66 -11.45 -7.88 -9.12
C MET A 66 -10.08 -7.65 -8.47
N VAL A 67 -9.06 -8.38 -8.91
CA VAL A 67 -7.68 -8.21 -8.43
C VAL A 67 -7.17 -6.80 -8.68
N MET A 68 -7.42 -6.25 -9.86
CA MET A 68 -7.00 -4.92 -10.25
C MET A 68 -7.73 -3.84 -9.43
N LEU A 69 -9.05 -3.98 -9.24
CA LEU A 69 -9.82 -3.05 -8.42
C LEU A 69 -9.39 -3.08 -6.95
N ALA A 70 -9.11 -4.27 -6.41
CA ALA A 70 -8.62 -4.41 -5.05
C ALA A 70 -7.23 -3.79 -4.90
N LYS A 71 -6.30 -4.03 -5.83
CA LYS A 71 -4.99 -3.37 -5.84
C LYS A 71 -5.12 -1.84 -5.90
N ALA A 72 -6.01 -1.30 -6.74
CA ALA A 72 -6.27 0.13 -6.81
C ALA A 72 -6.75 0.70 -5.47
N TRP A 73 -7.67 0.01 -4.80
CA TRP A 73 -8.14 0.40 -3.47
C TRP A 73 -7.02 0.37 -2.43
N THR A 74 -6.25 -0.73 -2.37
CA THR A 74 -5.12 -0.88 -1.46
C THR A 74 -4.06 0.20 -1.69
N PHE A 75 -3.83 0.60 -2.94
CA PHE A 75 -2.98 1.75 -3.26
C PHE A 75 -3.55 3.07 -2.72
N ILE A 76 -4.84 3.35 -2.94
CA ILE A 76 -5.49 4.59 -2.47
C ILE A 76 -5.33 4.72 -0.94
N GLU A 77 -5.55 3.64 -0.20
CA GLU A 77 -5.38 3.60 1.25
C GLU A 77 -3.92 3.76 1.68
N ALA A 78 -2.98 3.08 1.01
CA ALA A 78 -1.55 3.23 1.29
C ALA A 78 -1.09 4.67 1.05
N PHE A 79 -1.48 5.27 -0.08
CA PHE A 79 -1.22 6.67 -0.41
C PHE A 79 -1.79 7.60 0.68
N TYR A 80 -3.06 7.44 1.04
CA TYR A 80 -3.70 8.27 2.06
C TYR A 80 -2.99 8.20 3.41
N LYS A 81 -2.50 7.03 3.81
CA LYS A 81 -1.75 6.88 5.06
C LYS A 81 -0.40 7.61 5.04
N ALA A 82 0.26 7.68 3.90
CA ALA A 82 1.51 8.42 3.74
C ALA A 82 1.28 9.93 3.63
N GLU A 83 0.39 10.35 2.74
CA GLU A 83 0.23 11.74 2.31
C GLU A 83 -0.87 12.50 3.08
N GLN A 84 -1.73 11.80 3.81
CA GLN A 84 -2.93 12.35 4.47
C GLN A 84 -3.88 13.08 3.49
N ALA A 85 -3.83 12.68 2.22
CA ALA A 85 -4.63 13.19 1.12
C ALA A 85 -4.97 12.05 0.15
N TYR A 86 -5.99 12.22 -0.68
CA TYR A 86 -6.32 11.24 -1.72
C TYR A 86 -5.44 11.42 -2.96
N PRO A 87 -5.08 10.32 -3.65
CA PRO A 87 -4.34 10.41 -4.90
C PRO A 87 -5.17 11.13 -5.98
N VAL A 88 -4.47 11.75 -6.93
CA VAL A 88 -5.12 12.28 -8.14
C VAL A 88 -5.61 11.12 -9.01
N GLU A 89 -6.66 11.36 -9.80
CA GLU A 89 -7.24 10.35 -10.69
C GLU A 89 -6.18 9.73 -11.63
N ALA A 90 -5.22 10.52 -12.12
CA ALA A 90 -4.17 10.03 -13.01
C ALA A 90 -3.34 8.88 -12.38
N ASP A 91 -2.96 9.01 -11.10
CA ASP A 91 -2.19 7.99 -10.39
C ASP A 91 -3.03 6.71 -10.18
N VAL A 92 -4.32 6.85 -9.90
CA VAL A 92 -5.25 5.70 -9.79
C VAL A 92 -5.41 5.00 -11.14
N MET A 93 -5.52 5.79 -12.22
CA MET A 93 -5.64 5.28 -13.59
C MET A 93 -4.37 4.58 -14.06
N GLU A 94 -3.19 4.95 -13.57
CA GLU A 94 -1.96 4.19 -13.79
C GLU A 94 -2.06 2.80 -13.17
N ILE A 95 -2.55 2.68 -11.93
CA ILE A 95 -2.73 1.37 -11.29
C ILE A 95 -3.74 0.49 -12.06
N LEU A 96 -4.82 1.09 -12.55
CA LEU A 96 -5.84 0.39 -13.33
C LEU A 96 -5.37 -0.06 -14.72
N HIS A 97 -4.29 0.50 -15.26
CA HIS A 97 -3.79 0.15 -16.60
C HIS A 97 -2.42 -0.51 -16.60
N ALA A 98 -1.69 -0.41 -15.50
CA ALA A 98 -0.37 -1.00 -15.40
C ALA A 98 -0.49 -2.52 -15.41
N ASP A 99 0.44 -3.15 -16.15
CA ASP A 99 0.85 -4.50 -15.77
C ASP A 99 1.57 -4.34 -14.42
N LEU A 100 1.04 -4.98 -13.38
CA LEU A 100 1.50 -4.82 -12.00
C LEU A 100 2.31 -6.06 -11.60
N PRO A 101 3.57 -6.20 -12.08
CA PRO A 101 4.41 -7.34 -11.75
C PRO A 101 4.61 -7.40 -10.24
N GLU A 102 4.34 -8.58 -9.69
CA GLU A 102 4.47 -8.82 -8.27
C GLU A 102 5.91 -8.54 -7.80
N GLY A 103 6.02 -7.86 -6.66
CA GLY A 103 7.32 -7.60 -6.04
C GLY A 103 8.14 -6.51 -6.73
N THR A 104 7.63 -5.86 -7.78
CA THR A 104 8.36 -4.83 -8.53
C THR A 104 7.76 -3.45 -8.25
N PRO A 105 8.56 -2.47 -7.79
CA PRO A 105 8.13 -1.09 -7.67
C PRO A 105 7.75 -0.48 -9.02
N ILE A 106 6.67 0.30 -9.02
CA ILE A 106 6.23 1.12 -10.15
C ILE A 106 6.35 2.57 -9.73
N THR A 107 6.92 3.39 -10.61
CA THR A 107 6.97 4.85 -10.43
C THR A 107 5.74 5.48 -11.07
N LEU A 108 4.98 6.23 -10.28
CA LEU A 108 3.79 6.97 -10.70
C LEU A 108 4.18 8.27 -11.41
N LEU A 109 3.23 8.91 -12.09
CA LEU A 109 3.41 10.23 -12.69
C LEU A 109 3.76 11.31 -11.66
N SER A 110 3.25 11.18 -10.43
CA SER A 110 3.63 12.02 -9.29
C SER A 110 5.11 11.87 -8.88
N GLY A 111 5.82 10.88 -9.42
CA GLY A 111 7.20 10.54 -9.09
C GLY A 111 7.34 9.65 -7.85
N ALA A 112 6.25 9.45 -7.10
CA ALA A 112 6.17 8.49 -6.03
C ALA A 112 6.28 7.05 -6.55
N SER A 113 6.52 6.10 -5.66
CA SER A 113 6.62 4.70 -6.00
C SER A 113 5.66 3.86 -5.18
N VAL A 114 5.19 2.78 -5.81
CA VAL A 114 4.33 1.78 -5.15
C VAL A 114 4.76 0.39 -5.57
N GLN A 115 4.80 -0.53 -4.62
CA GLN A 115 5.05 -1.95 -4.86
C GLN A 115 3.86 -2.76 -4.35
N PHE A 116 3.42 -3.72 -5.16
CA PHE A 116 2.38 -4.68 -4.79
C PHE A 116 2.97 -6.05 -4.49
N THR A 117 2.36 -6.74 -3.53
CA THR A 117 2.60 -8.16 -3.24
C THR A 117 1.26 -8.83 -2.98
N MET A 118 1.04 -10.01 -3.56
CA MET A 118 -0.17 -10.78 -3.31
C MET A 118 0.11 -11.77 -2.17
N LEU A 119 -0.45 -11.50 -1.00
CA LEU A 119 -0.34 -12.43 0.11
C LEU A 119 -1.31 -13.61 -0.08
N ALA A 120 -1.02 -14.73 0.58
CA ALA A 120 -1.88 -15.91 0.55
C ALA A 120 -3.32 -15.58 0.99
N GLY A 121 -4.30 -16.26 0.39
CA GLY A 121 -5.72 -16.05 0.72
C GLY A 121 -6.37 -14.85 0.02
N GLY A 122 -5.69 -14.24 -0.95
CA GLY A 122 -6.25 -13.16 -1.77
C GLY A 122 -6.19 -11.80 -1.09
N PHE A 123 -5.03 -11.46 -0.54
CA PHE A 123 -4.77 -10.18 0.11
C PHE A 123 -3.72 -9.38 -0.67
N PRO A 124 -4.11 -8.47 -1.58
CA PRO A 124 -3.19 -7.48 -2.08
C PRO A 124 -2.66 -6.64 -0.91
N MET A 125 -1.35 -6.48 -0.90
CA MET A 125 -0.64 -5.53 -0.06
C MET A 125 0.02 -4.50 -0.98
N ALA A 126 -0.12 -3.22 -0.64
CA ALA A 126 0.55 -2.12 -1.31
C ALA A 126 1.48 -1.41 -0.33
N VAL A 127 2.72 -1.19 -0.75
CA VAL A 127 3.66 -0.31 -0.06
C VAL A 127 3.89 0.89 -0.95
N TYR A 128 3.63 2.09 -0.44
CA TYR A 128 3.79 3.37 -1.12
C TYR A 128 4.90 4.18 -0.45
N TRP A 129 5.66 4.93 -1.26
CA TRP A 129 6.62 5.91 -0.74
C TRP A 129 6.88 7.06 -1.72
N THR A 130 7.29 8.21 -1.19
CA THR A 130 7.52 9.43 -1.98
C THR A 130 8.75 9.34 -2.89
N ALA A 131 8.82 10.23 -3.89
CA ALA A 131 9.89 10.30 -4.89
C ALA A 131 11.30 10.47 -4.29
N GLU A 132 11.40 11.02 -3.08
CA GLU A 132 12.64 11.18 -2.32
C GLU A 132 13.28 9.81 -2.00
N GLY A 133 12.50 8.74 -2.03
CA GLY A 133 12.93 7.35 -1.86
C GLY A 133 13.30 6.60 -3.12
N LYS A 134 13.62 7.27 -4.24
CA LYS A 134 14.09 6.55 -5.44
C LYS A 134 15.29 5.67 -5.12
N GLY A 135 15.14 4.36 -5.35
CA GLY A 135 16.15 3.35 -5.00
C GLY A 135 15.99 2.73 -3.60
N ALA A 136 14.90 3.03 -2.90
CA ALA A 136 14.56 2.36 -1.64
C ALA A 136 14.53 0.83 -1.83
N GLN A 137 15.21 0.11 -0.94
CA GLN A 137 15.11 -1.33 -0.87
C GLN A 137 13.99 -1.69 0.11
N ILE A 138 12.99 -2.41 -0.38
CA ILE A 138 11.97 -2.98 0.49
C ILE A 138 12.46 -4.34 0.98
N SER A 139 12.47 -4.51 2.29
CA SER A 139 12.66 -5.80 2.94
C SER A 139 11.37 -6.21 3.62
N TYR A 140 11.00 -7.48 3.47
CA TYR A 140 9.82 -8.05 4.10
C TYR A 140 10.26 -8.94 5.26
N VAL A 141 9.61 -8.75 6.41
CA VAL A 141 9.71 -9.66 7.54
C VAL A 141 8.32 -10.22 7.78
N PHE A 142 8.18 -11.52 7.54
CA PHE A 142 6.97 -12.25 7.90
C PHE A 142 7.16 -12.81 9.30
N ALA A 143 6.15 -12.63 10.15
CA ALA A 143 6.11 -13.18 11.48
C ALA A 143 4.82 -13.98 11.62
N GLU A 144 4.95 -15.25 11.99
CA GLU A 144 3.84 -16.07 12.43
C GLU A 144 3.48 -15.71 13.88
N PRO A 145 2.27 -16.04 14.37
CA PRO A 145 1.91 -15.83 15.76
C PRO A 145 2.91 -16.43 16.77
N ALA A 146 3.61 -17.50 16.38
CA ALA A 146 4.65 -18.14 17.18
C ALA A 146 5.96 -17.33 17.28
N ASP A 147 6.20 -16.41 16.35
CA ASP A 147 7.41 -15.58 16.28
C ASP A 147 7.29 -14.30 17.11
N ILE A 148 6.07 -13.97 17.57
CA ILE A 148 5.79 -12.78 18.37
C ILE A 148 5.98 -13.15 19.84
N GLU A 149 7.17 -12.86 20.39
CA GLU A 149 7.37 -12.93 21.84
C GLU A 149 6.36 -12.01 22.54
N ALA A 150 5.62 -12.55 23.51
CA ALA A 150 4.68 -11.77 24.31
C ALA A 150 5.47 -10.72 25.12
N VAL A 151 5.28 -9.45 24.77
CA VAL A 151 5.85 -8.28 25.47
C VAL A 151 5.09 -7.98 26.75
#